data_AF-A0A521KVP2-F1
#
_entry.id   AF-A0A521KVP2-F1
#
_cell.length_a   1.000
_cell.length_b   1.000
_cell.length_c   1.000
_cell.angle_alpha   90.00
_cell.angle_beta   90.00
_cell.angle_gamma   90.00
#
_symmetry.space_group_name_H-M   'P 1'
#
loop_
_entity.id
_entity.type
_entity.pdbx_description
1 polymer ?
#
loop_
_entity_poly.entity_id
_entity_poly.type
_entity_poly.pdbx_seq_one_letter_code
_entity_poly.pdbx_strand_id
1 'polypeptide(L)'
;AERARTLDPRAEPGPRVRATRSVFYPDTEDVMGWRIGTHGFRILLSAQVPQIARERVRPDLDRFLAEHALTRAAIRSWVCHPGGPKVLQALEQGLELPDGALALSWESLRNAGNLSSASVLLILERTLERARPPAGSPGVMLAMGPGFCSELLLLDW
;
A
#
# COMPACT_ATOMS: atom_id res chain seq x y z
N ALA A 1 -3.12 -30.36 11.17
CA ALA A 1 -3.20 -28.94 10.77
C ALA A 1 -1.82 -28.46 10.30
N GLU A 2 -1.29 -29.10 9.26
CA GLU A 2 0.13 -29.03 8.89
C GLU A 2 0.23 -29.07 7.35
N ARG A 3 -0.28 -28.02 6.70
CA ARG A 3 -0.28 -27.88 5.23
C ARG A 3 0.27 -26.53 4.78
N ALA A 4 1.37 -26.11 5.39
CA ALA A 4 2.15 -25.00 4.87
C ALA A 4 3.62 -25.31 5.09
N ARG A 5 4.33 -25.63 4.00
CA ARG A 5 5.75 -25.31 3.71
C ARG A 5 6.36 -26.35 2.77
N THR A 6 6.08 -26.19 1.48
CA THR A 6 7.11 -26.35 0.46
C THR A 6 6.90 -25.21 -0.51
N LEU A 7 7.58 -24.09 -0.25
CA LEU A 7 7.79 -23.07 -1.27
C LEU A 7 8.57 -23.76 -2.41
N ASP A 8 8.17 -23.53 -3.66
CA ASP A 8 8.86 -24.07 -4.84
C ASP A 8 10.34 -23.69 -4.73
N PRO A 9 11.30 -24.65 -4.75
CA PRO A 9 12.73 -24.35 -4.69
C PRO A 9 13.24 -23.53 -5.89
N ARG A 10 12.40 -23.31 -6.91
CA ARG A 10 12.66 -22.43 -8.07
C ARG A 10 12.01 -21.05 -7.92
N ALA A 11 11.25 -20.80 -6.85
CA ALA A 11 10.72 -19.47 -6.60
C ALA A 11 11.87 -18.53 -6.23
N GLU A 12 12.11 -17.52 -7.06
CA GLU A 12 12.97 -16.39 -6.69
C GLU A 12 12.53 -15.88 -5.33
N PRO A 13 13.45 -15.72 -4.35
CA PRO A 13 13.07 -15.32 -3.01
C PRO A 13 12.37 -13.96 -3.11
N GLY A 14 11.10 -13.88 -2.70
CA GLY A 14 10.35 -12.64 -2.56
C GLY A 14 10.10 -12.32 -1.09
N PRO A 15 9.62 -11.11 -0.76
CA PRO A 15 9.35 -10.76 0.61
C PRO A 15 8.28 -11.67 1.21
N ARG A 16 8.47 -12.00 2.48
CA ARG A 16 7.47 -12.70 3.29
C ARG A 16 6.55 -11.69 3.94
N VAL A 17 5.24 -11.95 3.92
CA VAL A 17 4.28 -11.17 4.71
C VAL A 17 4.47 -11.55 6.18
N ARG A 18 4.96 -10.61 6.99
CA ARG A 18 5.15 -10.79 8.44
C ARG A 18 3.85 -10.54 9.21
N ALA A 19 3.10 -9.51 8.82
CA ALA A 19 1.83 -9.15 9.45
C ALA A 19 0.97 -8.29 8.52
N THR A 20 -0.32 -8.22 8.82
CA THR A 20 -1.30 -7.40 8.09
C THR A 20 -2.20 -6.63 9.04
N ARG A 21 -2.76 -5.51 8.57
CA ARG A 21 -3.76 -4.73 9.30
C ARG A 21 -4.69 -4.00 8.35
N SER A 22 -5.99 -4.12 8.60
CA SER A 22 -7.04 -3.33 7.96
C SER A 22 -7.54 -2.27 8.95
N VAL A 23 -7.65 -1.02 8.52
CA VAL A 23 -8.21 0.06 9.34
C VAL A 23 -9.31 0.75 8.55
N PHE A 24 -10.55 0.60 9.03
CA PHE A 24 -11.72 1.29 8.50
C PHE A 24 -11.82 2.69 9.08
N TYR A 25 -12.22 3.65 8.26
CA TYR A 25 -12.46 5.02 8.67
C TYR A 25 -13.98 5.24 8.79
N PRO A 26 -14.54 5.34 10.03
CA PRO A 26 -15.97 5.58 10.20
C PRO A 26 -16.42 6.88 9.53
N ASP A 27 -17.68 6.93 9.10
CA ASP A 27 -18.32 8.10 8.50
C ASP A 27 -17.66 8.56 7.18
N THR A 28 -17.10 7.62 6.41
CA THR A 28 -16.43 7.89 5.12
C THR A 28 -16.90 6.96 4.00
N GLU A 29 -18.09 6.38 4.13
CA GLU A 29 -18.71 5.48 3.14
C GLU A 29 -18.86 6.15 1.77
N ASP A 30 -19.11 7.47 1.76
CA ASP A 30 -19.27 8.25 0.54
C ASP A 30 -17.95 8.79 -0.06
N VAL A 31 -16.80 8.49 0.57
CA VAL A 31 -15.49 8.98 0.11
C VAL A 31 -15.02 8.25 -1.14
N MET A 32 -15.21 6.93 -1.19
CA MET A 32 -14.83 6.10 -2.32
C MET A 32 -15.75 4.89 -2.39
N GLY A 33 -16.27 4.59 -3.58
CA GLY A 33 -17.22 3.49 -3.73
C GLY A 33 -17.70 3.29 -5.15
N TRP A 34 -18.71 2.44 -5.26
CA TRP A 34 -19.36 2.13 -6.53
C TRP A 34 -20.88 2.25 -6.36
N ARG A 35 -21.51 3.05 -7.22
CA ARG A 35 -22.95 3.01 -7.44
C ARG A 35 -23.22 2.01 -8.54
N ILE A 36 -23.64 0.82 -8.14
CA ILE A 36 -23.97 -0.30 -9.03
C ILE A 36 -25.43 -0.13 -9.47
N GLY A 37 -25.68 -0.17 -10.78
CA GLY A 37 -27.03 -0.10 -11.32
C GLY A 37 -27.16 -0.81 -12.66
N THR A 38 -28.33 -0.66 -13.28
CA THR A 38 -28.66 -1.32 -14.56
C THR A 38 -27.74 -0.93 -15.74
N HIS A 39 -27.00 0.16 -15.60
CA HIS A 39 -26.05 0.67 -16.61
C HIS A 39 -24.58 0.39 -16.23
N GLY A 40 -24.35 -0.54 -15.29
CA GLY A 40 -23.01 -0.93 -14.83
C GLY A 40 -22.54 -0.17 -13.59
N PHE A 41 -21.22 0.01 -13.50
CA PHE A 41 -20.53 0.51 -12.33
C PHE A 41 -20.21 1.99 -12.48
N ARG A 42 -20.74 2.84 -11.59
CA ARG A 42 -20.39 4.26 -11.53
C ARG A 42 -19.52 4.53 -10.31
N ILE A 43 -18.35 5.12 -10.53
CA ILE A 43 -17.41 5.46 -9.46
C ILE A 43 -17.99 6.58 -8.58
N LEU A 44 -17.91 6.39 -7.28
CA LEU A 44 -17.99 7.45 -6.28
C LEU A 44 -16.56 7.76 -5.84
N LEU A 45 -16.12 9.01 -5.99
CA LEU A 45 -14.78 9.44 -5.60
C LEU A 45 -14.81 10.88 -5.10
N SER A 46 -14.68 11.04 -3.79
CA SER A 46 -14.61 12.33 -3.11
C SER A 46 -13.22 12.96 -3.25
N ALA A 47 -13.19 14.29 -3.33
CA ALA A 47 -11.95 15.06 -3.26
C ALA A 47 -11.24 14.98 -1.89
N GLN A 48 -11.87 14.36 -0.88
CA GLN A 48 -11.33 14.16 0.47
C GLN A 48 -10.31 13.02 0.58
N VAL A 49 -10.23 12.11 -0.41
CA VAL A 49 -9.31 10.95 -0.36
C VAL A 49 -7.87 11.37 -0.02
N PRO A 50 -7.26 12.39 -0.65
CA PRO A 50 -5.90 12.82 -0.31
C PRO A 50 -5.79 13.36 1.13
N GLN A 51 -6.81 14.04 1.63
CA GLN A 51 -6.79 14.55 3.00
C GLN A 51 -6.75 13.40 4.01
N ILE A 52 -7.60 12.39 3.82
CA ILE A 52 -7.64 11.21 4.71
C ILE A 52 -6.32 10.44 4.63
N ALA A 53 -5.77 10.26 3.42
CA ALA A 53 -4.47 9.62 3.21
C ALA A 53 -3.35 10.32 3.99
N ARG A 54 -3.34 11.66 3.99
CA ARG A 54 -2.35 12.47 4.71
C ARG A 54 -2.51 12.39 6.23
N GLU A 55 -3.75 12.46 6.72
CA GLU A 55 -4.04 12.70 8.13
C GLU A 55 -4.24 11.42 8.96
N ARG A 56 -4.75 10.34 8.34
CA ARG A 56 -5.18 9.14 9.06
C ARG A 56 -4.22 7.97 8.92
N VAL A 57 -3.50 7.85 7.80
CA VAL A 57 -2.64 6.70 7.55
C VAL A 57 -1.43 6.63 8.49
N ARG A 58 -0.79 7.78 8.78
CA ARG A 58 0.37 7.84 9.67
C ARG A 58 0.14 7.23 11.06
N PRO A 59 -0.84 7.68 11.86
CA PRO A 59 -1.03 7.14 13.20
C PRO A 59 -1.34 5.64 13.19
N ASP A 60 -2.03 5.15 12.16
CA ASP A 60 -2.34 3.72 12.02
C ASP A 60 -1.11 2.90 11.66
N LEU A 61 -0.27 3.39 10.74
CA LEU A 61 0.99 2.76 10.39
C LEU A 61 1.97 2.77 11.57
N ASP A 62 2.11 3.90 12.27
CA ASP A 62 3.00 4.01 13.43
C ASP A 62 2.59 3.02 14.53
N ARG A 63 1.28 2.89 14.81
CA ARG A 63 0.75 1.89 15.76
C ARG A 63 1.04 0.46 15.30
N PHE A 64 0.78 0.16 14.02
CA PHE A 64 1.03 -1.16 13.45
C PHE A 64 2.51 -1.56 13.52
N LEU A 65 3.42 -0.64 13.19
CA LEU A 65 4.86 -0.90 13.29
C LEU A 65 5.34 -1.06 14.73
N ALA A 66 4.78 -0.30 15.68
CA ALA A 66 5.13 -0.37 17.08
C ALA A 66 4.82 -1.75 17.70
N GLU A 67 3.73 -2.41 17.28
CA GLU A 67 3.40 -3.79 17.67
C GLU A 67 4.48 -4.82 17.26
N HIS A 68 5.31 -4.45 16.28
CA HIS A 68 6.42 -5.25 15.78
C HIS A 68 7.80 -4.72 16.22
N ALA A 69 7.84 -3.79 17.17
CA ALA A 69 9.03 -3.10 17.66
C ALA A 69 9.80 -2.36 16.54
N LEU A 70 9.08 -1.81 15.57
CA LEU A 70 9.62 -1.06 14.44
C LEU A 70 9.11 0.39 14.45
N THR A 71 9.85 1.25 13.75
CA THR A 71 9.43 2.60 13.40
C THR A 71 9.53 2.77 11.89
N ARG A 72 8.90 3.82 11.32
CA ARG A 72 9.01 4.15 9.89
C ARG A 72 10.47 4.26 9.41
N ALA A 73 11.38 4.72 10.27
CA ALA A 73 12.81 4.86 9.95
C ALA A 73 13.52 3.52 9.68
N ALA A 74 12.97 2.39 10.15
CA ALA A 74 13.51 1.06 9.87
C ALA A 74 13.05 0.49 8.52
N ILE A 75 12.03 1.10 7.89
CA ILE A 75 11.44 0.61 6.65
C ILE A 75 12.35 0.94 5.46
N ARG A 76 12.78 -0.09 4.73
CA ARG A 76 13.71 0.02 3.59
C ARG A 76 13.04 -0.01 2.23
N SER A 77 11.76 -0.39 2.17
CA SER A 77 10.99 -0.45 0.93
C SER A 77 9.54 -0.06 1.17
N TRP A 78 9.01 0.77 0.28
CA TRP A 78 7.65 1.30 0.32
C TRP A 78 6.92 0.95 -0.98
N VAL A 79 5.95 0.04 -0.89
CA VAL A 79 5.13 -0.40 -2.02
C VAL A 79 3.72 0.15 -1.82
N CYS A 80 3.46 1.37 -2.31
CA CYS A 80 2.19 2.06 -2.08
C CYS A 80 1.32 2.06 -3.34
N HIS A 81 0.05 1.67 -3.21
CA HIS A 81 -0.95 1.73 -4.26
C HIS A 81 -1.13 3.17 -4.78
N PRO A 82 -1.04 3.40 -6.10
CA PRO A 82 -1.18 4.72 -6.67
C PRO A 82 -2.64 5.01 -7.01
N GLY A 83 -3.42 5.45 -6.01
CA GLY A 83 -4.81 5.85 -6.22
C GLY A 83 -4.95 7.04 -7.21
N GLY A 84 -3.91 7.88 -7.25
CA GLY A 84 -3.75 9.03 -8.14
C GLY A 84 -2.61 9.92 -7.66
N PRO A 85 -2.22 10.96 -8.42
CA PRO A 85 -1.05 11.78 -8.09
C PRO A 85 -1.20 12.50 -6.74
N LYS A 86 -2.40 13.04 -6.45
CA LYS A 86 -2.67 13.71 -5.17
C LYS A 86 -2.61 12.74 -3.97
N VAL A 87 -2.91 11.47 -4.18
CA VAL A 87 -2.85 10.44 -3.13
C VAL A 87 -1.40 10.10 -2.81
N LEU A 88 -0.55 9.92 -3.81
CA LEU A 88 0.88 9.69 -3.59
C LEU A 88 1.54 10.87 -2.86
N GLN A 89 1.26 12.11 -3.30
CA GLN A 89 1.75 13.32 -2.63
C GLN A 89 1.28 13.39 -1.16
N ALA A 90 0.01 13.06 -0.91
CA ALA A 90 -0.54 13.05 0.44
C ALA A 90 0.13 12.00 1.34
N LEU A 91 0.42 10.81 0.80
CA LEU A 91 1.14 9.77 1.53
C LEU A 91 2.60 10.18 1.80
N GLU A 92 3.31 10.72 0.81
CA GLU A 92 4.69 11.22 0.99
C GLU A 92 4.77 12.27 2.10
N GLN A 93 3.87 13.26 2.06
CA GLN A 93 3.81 14.32 3.07
C GLN A 93 3.36 13.81 4.44
N GLY A 94 2.26 13.05 4.48
CA GLY A 94 1.67 12.56 5.72
C GLY A 94 2.55 11.57 6.47
N LEU A 95 3.28 10.72 5.73
CA LEU A 95 4.22 9.74 6.27
C LEU A 95 5.65 10.29 6.36
N GLU A 96 5.90 11.54 6.00
CA GLU A 96 7.23 12.18 6.00
C GLU A 96 8.28 11.29 5.31
N LEU A 97 7.91 10.72 4.15
CA LEU A 97 8.77 9.78 3.44
C LEU A 97 10.00 10.51 2.88
N PRO A 98 11.17 9.84 2.86
CA PRO A 98 12.33 10.41 2.18
C PRO A 98 12.06 10.54 0.69
N ASP A 99 12.72 11.52 0.06
CA ASP A 99 12.63 11.75 -1.38
C ASP A 99 12.92 10.46 -2.16
N GLY A 100 12.06 10.16 -3.14
CA GLY A 100 12.18 8.97 -3.98
C GLY A 100 11.66 7.67 -3.35
N ALA A 101 11.18 7.67 -2.10
CA ALA A 101 10.60 6.46 -1.48
C ALA A 101 9.47 5.83 -2.32
N LEU A 102 8.66 6.66 -2.98
CA LEU A 102 7.56 6.22 -3.84
C LEU A 102 7.87 6.31 -5.34
N ALA A 103 9.15 6.35 -5.74
CA ALA A 103 9.55 6.50 -7.14
C ALA A 103 8.93 5.44 -8.06
N LEU A 104 8.88 4.18 -7.63
CA LEU A 104 8.26 3.09 -8.39
C LEU A 104 6.73 3.19 -8.45
N SER A 105 6.09 3.71 -7.40
CA SER A 105 4.64 3.99 -7.41
C SER A 105 4.31 5.11 -8.40
N TRP A 106 5.10 6.18 -8.42
CA TRP A 106 4.99 7.27 -9.39
C TRP A 106 5.23 6.80 -10.83
N GLU A 107 6.26 5.98 -11.04
CA GLU A 107 6.54 5.39 -12.35
C GLU A 107 5.39 4.49 -12.82
N SER A 108 4.88 3.63 -11.93
CA SER A 108 3.72 2.78 -12.25
C SER A 108 2.51 3.60 -12.64
N LEU A 109 2.21 4.67 -11.89
CA LEU A 109 1.09 5.55 -12.20
C LEU A 109 1.27 6.24 -13.55
N ARG A 110 2.48 6.71 -13.86
CA ARG A 110 2.81 7.37 -15.13
C ARG A 110 2.66 6.43 -16.33
N ASN A 111 3.11 5.19 -16.18
CA ASN A 111 3.19 4.26 -17.30
C ASN A 111 1.90 3.44 -17.50
N ALA A 112 1.18 3.12 -16.43
CA ALA A 112 0.05 2.20 -16.47
C ALA A 112 -1.25 2.78 -15.87
N GLY A 113 -1.21 3.94 -15.22
CA GLY A 113 -2.35 4.50 -14.52
C GLY A 113 -2.72 3.73 -13.25
N ASN A 114 -3.95 3.96 -12.77
CA ASN A 114 -4.54 3.22 -11.67
C ASN A 114 -5.30 2.01 -12.23
N LEU A 115 -4.71 0.82 -12.08
CA LEU A 115 -5.25 -0.48 -12.47
C LEU A 115 -5.98 -1.18 -11.31
N SER A 116 -6.54 -0.38 -10.39
CA SER A 116 -7.20 -0.87 -9.18
C SER A 116 -6.25 -1.73 -8.34
N SER A 117 -6.73 -2.86 -7.81
CA SER A 117 -5.97 -3.76 -6.94
C SER A 117 -4.67 -4.29 -7.57
N ALA A 118 -4.59 -4.39 -8.90
CA ALA A 118 -3.39 -4.91 -9.57
C ALA A 118 -2.19 -3.95 -9.48
N SER A 119 -2.42 -2.63 -9.32
CA SER A 119 -1.34 -1.63 -9.33
C SER A 119 -0.30 -1.87 -8.24
N VAL A 120 -0.71 -2.26 -7.04
CA VAL A 120 0.23 -2.48 -5.93
C VAL A 120 1.12 -3.70 -6.18
N LEU A 121 0.59 -4.73 -6.84
CA LEU A 121 1.35 -5.92 -7.21
C LEU A 121 2.36 -5.63 -8.33
N LEU A 122 2.00 -4.79 -9.31
CA LEU A 122 2.95 -4.33 -10.33
C LEU A 122 4.09 -3.49 -9.74
N ILE A 123 3.83 -2.74 -8.66
CA ILE A 123 4.88 -2.00 -7.97
C ILE A 123 5.76 -2.96 -7.16
N LEU A 124 5.16 -3.97 -6.53
CA LEU A 124 5.91 -5.03 -5.84
C LEU A 124 6.85 -5.78 -6.80
N GLU A 125 6.36 -6.17 -7.97
CA GLU A 125 7.16 -6.79 -9.04
C GLU A 125 8.34 -5.91 -9.45
N ARG A 126 8.10 -4.63 -9.77
CA ARG A 126 9.20 -3.70 -10.10
C ARG A 126 10.18 -3.51 -8.94
N THR A 127 9.70 -3.57 -7.70
CA THR A 127 10.56 -3.47 -6.52
C THR A 127 11.47 -4.70 -6.43
N LEU A 128 10.94 -5.90 -6.67
CA LEU A 128 11.71 -7.14 -6.73
C LEU A 128 12.80 -7.10 -7.81
N GLU A 129 12.48 -6.55 -8.98
CA GLU A 129 13.39 -6.54 -10.13
C GLU A 129 14.46 -5.44 -10.07
N ARG A 130 14.11 -4.25 -9.57
CA ARG A 130 14.92 -3.04 -9.78
C ARG A 130 15.37 -2.33 -8.51
N ALA A 131 14.70 -2.57 -7.39
CA ALA A 131 14.92 -1.83 -6.14
C ALA A 131 14.83 -2.73 -4.90
N ARG A 132 15.32 -3.97 -5.04
CA ARG A 132 15.23 -4.97 -3.97
C ARG A 132 16.08 -4.52 -2.77
N PRO A 133 15.49 -4.35 -1.57
CA PRO A 133 16.27 -4.04 -0.38
C PRO A 133 17.07 -5.26 0.10
N PRO A 134 18.04 -5.08 1.01
CA PRO A 134 18.81 -6.17 1.59
C PRO A 134 17.92 -7.24 2.25
N ALA A 135 18.32 -8.50 2.18
CA ALA A 135 17.61 -9.59 2.86
C ALA A 135 17.44 -9.32 4.37
N GLY A 136 16.28 -9.67 4.91
CA GLY A 136 15.85 -9.39 6.29
C GLY A 136 15.43 -7.94 6.54
N SER A 137 15.40 -7.09 5.51
CA SER A 137 14.97 -5.70 5.69
C SER A 137 13.45 -5.61 5.85
N PRO A 138 12.93 -4.77 6.75
CA PRO A 138 11.51 -4.46 6.82
C PRO A 138 11.04 -3.65 5.60
N GLY A 139 9.90 -4.03 5.04
CA GLY A 139 9.19 -3.27 4.01
C GLY A 139 7.75 -3.00 4.41
N VAL A 140 7.14 -1.98 3.82
CA VAL A 140 5.70 -1.71 3.95
C VAL A 140 5.06 -1.78 2.58
N MET A 141 3.95 -2.49 2.49
CA MET A 141 3.02 -2.41 1.38
C MET A 141 1.69 -1.83 1.87
N LEU A 142 1.16 -0.86 1.12
CA LEU A 142 0.03 -0.04 1.55
C LEU A 142 -0.96 0.19 0.41
N ALA A 143 -2.25 0.03 0.71
CA ALA A 143 -3.33 0.40 -0.20
C ALA A 143 -4.49 1.06 0.55
N MET A 144 -5.34 1.77 -0.19
CA MET A 144 -6.63 2.28 0.32
C MET A 144 -7.72 1.95 -0.69
N GLY A 145 -8.94 1.74 -0.22
CA GLY A 145 -10.07 1.32 -1.06
C GLY A 145 -11.43 1.65 -0.45
N PRO A 146 -12.54 1.34 -1.15
CA PRO A 146 -13.91 1.69 -0.75
C PRO A 146 -14.41 0.95 0.50
N GLY A 147 -15.40 1.54 1.19
CA GLY A 147 -15.71 1.22 2.61
C GLY A 147 -14.69 1.90 3.53
N PHE A 148 -14.40 3.18 3.26
CA PHE A 148 -13.03 3.64 3.09
C PHE A 148 -12.06 3.17 4.18
N CYS A 149 -11.02 2.45 3.76
CA CYS A 149 -10.04 1.83 4.66
C CYS A 149 -8.61 1.95 4.14
N SER A 150 -7.64 1.76 5.03
CA SER A 150 -6.25 1.46 4.69
C SER A 150 -5.94 -0.02 4.95
N GLU A 151 -5.25 -0.65 4.00
CA GLU A 151 -4.65 -1.98 4.14
C GLU A 151 -3.13 -1.82 4.28
N LEU A 152 -2.58 -2.36 5.37
CA LEU A 152 -1.17 -2.28 5.73
C LEU A 152 -0.58 -3.67 5.81
N LEU A 153 0.54 -3.89 5.11
CA LEU A 153 1.30 -5.12 5.15
C LEU A 153 2.73 -4.80 5.60
N LEU A 154 3.20 -5.53 6.61
CA LEU A 154 4.61 -5.56 6.99
C LEU A 154 5.28 -6.71 6.25
N LEU A 155 6.30 -6.37 5.47
CA LEU A 155 7.08 -7.29 4.66
C LEU A 155 8.46 -7.53 5.31
N ASP A 156 9.01 -8.71 5.10
CA ASP A 156 10.37 -9.10 5.46
C ASP A 156 11.06 -9.67 4.20
N TRP A 157 12.09 -8.97 3.71
CA TRP A 157 12.67 -9.17 2.37
C TRP A 157 13.70 -10.31 2.24
#